data_AF-A0A7K0N168-F1
#
_entry.id   AF-A0A7K0N168-F1
#
_cell.length_a   1.000
_cell.length_b   1.000
_cell.length_c   1.000
_cell.angle_alpha   90.00
_cell.angle_beta   90.00
_cell.angle_gamma   90.00
#
_symmetry.space_group_name_H-M   'P 1'
#
loop_
_entity.id
_entity.type
_entity.pdbx_description
1 polymer ?
#
loop_
_entity_poly.entity_id
_entity_poly.type
_entity_poly.pdbx_seq_one_letter_code
_entity_poly.pdbx_strand_id
1 'polypeptide(L)' 'MPGGFGHFGFGGSGAWADPLHELSVAFTCNRVAGTPFADMRMLRIGASAVRCASRH' A
#
# COMPACT_ATOMS: atom_id res chain seq x y z
N MET A 1 -7.13 -0.92 8.02
CA MET A 1 -8.20 -1.28 7.06
C MET A 1 -8.80 -2.60 7.50
N PRO A 2 -9.97 -2.60 8.14
CA PRO A 2 -10.70 -3.84 8.38
C PRO A 2 -10.97 -4.52 7.03
N GLY A 3 -10.57 -5.78 6.86
CA GLY A 3 -10.82 -6.55 5.63
C GLY A 3 -9.88 -6.29 4.45
N GLY A 4 -8.86 -5.44 4.60
CA GLY A 4 -7.84 -5.25 3.56
C GLY A 4 -6.90 -6.46 3.45
N PHE A 5 -6.47 -6.79 2.22
CA PHE A 5 -5.57 -7.91 1.94
C PHE A 5 -4.51 -7.54 0.90
N GLY A 6 -3.34 -8.18 0.96
CA GLY A 6 -2.23 -7.87 0.06
C GLY A 6 -0.94 -8.60 0.40
N HIS A 7 0.15 -8.20 -0.27
CA HIS A 7 1.46 -8.81 -0.13
C HIS A 7 2.58 -7.76 -0.24
N PHE A 8 3.59 -7.85 0.63
CA PHE A 8 4.83 -7.07 0.54
C PHE A 8 5.85 -7.82 -0.32
N GLY A 9 6.32 -7.16 -1.37
CA GLY A 9 7.44 -7.62 -2.19
C GLY A 9 8.78 -7.27 -1.55
N PHE A 10 9.78 -8.12 -1.80
CA PHE A 10 11.13 -7.88 -1.32
C PHE A 10 11.67 -6.52 -1.82
N GLY A 11 12.38 -5.82 -0.94
CA GLY A 11 12.96 -4.51 -1.22
C GLY A 11 11.98 -3.34 -1.24
N GLY A 12 10.74 -3.56 -0.80
CA GLY A 12 9.79 -2.51 -0.49
C GLY A 12 8.65 -2.32 -1.48
N SER A 13 8.58 -3.15 -2.53
CA SER A 13 7.42 -3.21 -3.42
C SER A 13 6.23 -3.88 -2.74
N GLY A 14 5.04 -3.83 -3.34
CA GLY A 14 3.89 -4.57 -2.85
C GLY A 14 2.57 -4.06 -3.41
N ALA A 15 1.51 -4.79 -3.11
CA ALA A 15 0.16 -4.40 -3.48
C ALA A 15 -0.86 -4.87 -2.45
N TRP A 16 -1.96 -4.13 -2.32
CA TRP A 16 -3.08 -4.49 -1.47
C TRP A 16 -4.40 -3.93 -2.02
N ALA A 17 -5.51 -4.47 -1.53
CA ALA A 17 -6.87 -4.03 -1.82
C ALA A 17 -7.62 -3.73 -0.52
N ASP A 18 -8.48 -2.72 -0.57
CA ASP A 18 -9.44 -2.34 0.46
C ASP A 18 -10.85 -2.33 -0.15
N PRO A 19 -11.59 -3.45 -0.01
CA PRO A 19 -12.92 -3.60 -0.57
C PRO A 19 -13.92 -2.58 -0.03
N LEU A 20 -13.72 -2.05 1.18
CA LEU A 20 -14.65 -1.09 1.79
C LEU A 20 -14.68 0.23 1.03
N HIS A 21 -13.56 0.61 0.42
CA HIS A 21 -13.40 1.84 -0.36
C HIS A 21 -13.31 1.57 -1.86
N GLU A 22 -13.59 0.34 -2.32
CA GLU A 22 -13.40 -0.10 -3.71
C GLU A 22 -12.01 0.28 -4.26
N LEU A 23 -10.99 0.24 -3.41
CA LEU A 23 -9.65 0.77 -3.68
C LEU A 23 -8.62 -0.36 -3.79
N SER A 24 -7.72 -0.27 -4.77
CA SER A 24 -6.49 -1.06 -4.80
C SER A 24 -5.28 -0.16 -5.01
N VAL A 25 -4.16 -0.51 -4.38
CA VAL A 25 -2.91 0.24 -4.47
C VAL A 25 -1.76 -0.73 -4.73
N ALA A 26 -0.93 -0.38 -5.72
CA ALA A 26 0.31 -1.08 -6.05
C ALA A 26 1.48 -0.10 -6.01
N PHE A 27 2.60 -0.54 -5.44
CA PHE A 27 3.84 0.21 -5.38
C PHE A 27 4.99 -0.66 -5.89
N THR A 28 5.65 -0.19 -6.95
CA THR A 28 6.85 -0.81 -7.51
C THR A 28 8.04 0.12 -7.32
N CYS A 29 9.20 -0.45 -6.97
CA CYS A 29 10.41 0.34 -6.79
C CYS A 29 11.65 -0.44 -7.25
N ASN A 30 12.65 0.28 -7.75
CA ASN A 30 13.93 -0.25 -8.21
C ASN A 30 15.07 -0.05 -7.20
N ARG A 31 14.80 0.66 -6.10
CA ARG A 31 15.72 0.82 -4.98
C ARG A 31 15.16 0.06 -3.78
N VAL A 32 15.88 -1.00 -3.43
CA VAL A 32 15.71 -1.72 -2.16
C VAL A 32 15.87 -0.71 -1.02
N ALA A 33 14.82 -0.51 -0.24
CA ALA A 33 14.84 0.34 0.94
C ALA A 33 13.93 -0.25 2.02
N GLY A 34 14.25 0.02 3.29
CA GLY A 34 13.45 -0.41 4.44
C GLY A 34 13.77 -1.81 4.95
N THR A 35 12.87 -2.33 5.79
CA THR A 35 12.91 -3.71 6.32
C THR A 35 12.18 -4.66 5.35
N PRO A 36 12.33 -5.99 5.45
CA PRO A 36 11.71 -6.94 4.52
C PRO A 36 10.18 -6.83 4.40
N PHE A 37 9.51 -6.17 5.34
CA PHE A 37 8.05 -6.14 5.46
C PHE A 37 7.45 -4.74 5.45
N ALA A 38 8.24 -3.67 5.50
CA ALA A 38 7.69 -2.32 5.65
C ALA A 38 8.56 -1.25 4.98
N ASP A 39 8.18 -0.90 3.75
CA ASP A 39 8.63 0.33 3.12
C ASP A 39 7.70 1.48 3.50
N MET A 40 8.23 2.47 4.22
CA MET A 40 7.48 3.65 4.65
C MET A 40 6.90 4.45 3.48
N ARG A 41 7.48 4.36 2.27
CA ARG A 41 6.96 5.00 1.05
C ARG A 41 5.63 4.37 0.66
N MET A 42 5.55 3.04 0.66
CA MET A 42 4.31 2.31 0.37
C MET A 42 3.22 2.65 1.38
N LEU A 43 3.54 2.73 2.67
CA LEU A 43 2.60 3.13 3.71
C LEU A 43 2.09 4.56 3.52
N ARG A 44 2.96 5.52 3.19
CA ARG A 44 2.59 6.93 2.97
C ARG A 44 1.70 7.12 1.74
N ILE A 45 2.03 6.45 0.64
CA ILE A 45 1.21 6.47 -0.58
C ILE A 45 -0.15 5.85 -0.28
N GLY A 46 -0.18 4.68 0.36
CA GLY A 46 -1.41 3.99 0.71
C GLY A 46 -2.33 4.82 1.60
N ALA A 47 -1.81 5.42 2.68
CA ALA A 47 -2.59 6.29 3.55
C ALA A 47 -3.15 7.53 2.83
N SER A 48 -2.44 8.04 1.83
CA SER A 48 -2.92 9.16 1.02
C SER A 48 -4.03 8.75 0.06
N ALA A 49 -3.90 7.59 -0.60
CA ALA A 49 -4.94 7.03 -1.47
C ALA A 49 -6.26 6.81 -0.73
N VAL A 50 -6.21 6.27 0.50
CA VAL A 50 -7.39 6.07 1.35
C VAL A 50 -8.07 7.39 1.67
N ARG A 51 -7.30 8.39 2.13
CA ARG A 51 -7.87 9.71 2.45
C ARG A 51 -8.54 10.37 1.25
N CYS A 52 -8.06 10.11 0.03
CA CYS A 52 -8.71 10.57 -1.18
C CYS A 52 -9.99 9.78 -1.48
N ALA A 53 -9.94 8.45 -1.36
CA ALA A 53 -11.10 7.58 -1.60
C ALA A 53 -12.24 7.82 -0.59
N SER A 54 -11.95 8.02 0.70
CA SER A 54 -12.97 8.26 1.74
C SER A 54 -13.63 9.64 1.68
N ARG A 55 -13.27 10.51 0.74
CA ARG A 55 -13.88 11.84 0.54
C ARG A 55 -14.99 11.85 -0.53
N HIS A 56 -15.19 10.73 -1.21
CA HIS A 56 -16.31 10.47 -2.12
C HIS A 56 -17.45 9.78 -1.37
#